data_AF-A0A800FGS7-F1
#
_entry.id   AF-A0A800FGS7-F1
#
_cell.length_a   1.000
_cell.length_b   1.000
_cell.length_c   1.000
_cell.angle_alpha   90.00
_cell.angle_beta   90.00
_cell.angle_gamma   90.00
#
_symmetry.space_group_name_H-M   'P 1'
#
loop_
_entity.id
_entity.type
_entity.pdbx_description
1 polymer ?
#
loop_
_entity_poly.entity_id
_entity_poly.type
_entity_poly.pdbx_seq_one_letter_code
_entity_poly.pdbx_strand_id
1 'polypeptide(L)'
;MIRNSLLNLALIGAIVLPDIGFAQMAGNYDLVGVYNVYYYIVRELSNSEADQMDGSYELEIHWPSSESPQFSSAIATYAVGDSVGPVVVPLVNPALLGAFGISLNTDVFENGGMTISGTYPSLSTSNCETQVTIPAITDNATWASGGDPVVDQTALTATYGFGFVTSGIFANNMYPPNFAGGETYGVDFGPGTNHETWGRWISHYNADFSFIESAEFFWEQVDGVESDAGVDEQGELNGHLGLAAAFGDSSTVPALAATFPTLGLNVGNYPIIGGTGADLDGDGTPDGVIPAPSLTESGLEWGYIFDPAGADGELFGSGDGGADEPFQFTGYYFTFNFLAAASALAT
;
A
#
# COMPACT_ATOMS: atom_id res chain seq x y z
N MET A 1 -5.02 4.11 -16.47
CA MET A 1 -4.70 2.90 -15.69
C MET A 1 -3.21 2.76 -15.66
N ILE A 2 -2.65 2.69 -14.46
CA ILE A 2 -1.23 2.87 -14.17
C ILE A 2 -0.48 1.54 -14.29
N ARG A 3 0.63 1.48 -15.03
CA ARG A 3 1.41 0.25 -15.15
C ARG A 3 2.50 0.13 -14.09
N ASN A 4 2.38 -0.95 -13.32
CA ASN A 4 3.36 -1.76 -12.59
C ASN A 4 4.64 -1.07 -12.14
N SER A 5 4.69 -0.78 -10.83
CA SER A 5 5.93 -0.45 -10.12
C SER A 5 6.48 -1.67 -9.37
N LEU A 6 7.82 -1.74 -9.32
CA LEU A 6 8.62 -2.88 -8.88
C LEU A 6 8.74 -2.94 -7.36
N LEU A 7 7.84 -3.62 -6.66
CA LEU A 7 7.68 -3.37 -5.22
C LEU A 7 7.82 -4.63 -4.37
N ASN A 8 8.47 -4.50 -3.22
CA ASN A 8 8.33 -5.41 -2.10
C ASN A 8 7.18 -4.90 -1.20
N LEU A 9 6.28 -5.79 -0.79
CA LEU A 9 5.20 -5.50 0.14
C LEU A 9 5.65 -5.73 1.58
N ALA A 10 5.63 -4.67 2.39
CA ALA A 10 5.65 -4.81 3.83
C ALA A 10 4.24 -4.58 4.40
N LEU A 11 3.64 -5.61 5.01
CA LEU A 11 2.32 -5.53 5.62
C LEU A 11 2.46 -5.35 7.13
N ILE A 12 1.97 -4.22 7.64
CA ILE A 12 1.72 -4.04 9.08
C ILE A 12 0.23 -4.27 9.35
N GLY A 13 -0.09 -5.35 10.05
CA GLY A 13 -1.45 -5.71 10.44
C GLY A 13 -1.64 -5.61 11.94
N ALA A 14 -2.68 -4.89 12.37
CA ALA A 14 -3.20 -4.97 13.73
C ALA A 14 -4.62 -5.54 13.70
N ILE A 15 -4.83 -6.70 14.32
CA ILE A 15 -6.14 -7.34 14.49
C ILE A 15 -6.55 -7.21 15.96
N VAL A 16 -7.73 -6.65 16.21
CA VAL A 16 -8.33 -6.55 17.54
C VAL A 16 -9.53 -7.49 17.62
N LEU A 17 -9.53 -8.39 18.60
CA LEU A 17 -10.58 -9.40 18.77
C LEU A 17 -11.20 -9.40 20.19
N PRO A 18 -12.54 -9.45 20.36
CA PRO A 18 -13.21 -9.83 21.63
C PRO A 18 -13.59 -11.33 21.80
N ASP A 19 -13.70 -11.68 23.10
CA ASP A 19 -14.47 -12.74 23.84
C ASP A 19 -14.26 -14.24 23.50
N ILE A 20 -14.05 -15.24 24.40
CA ILE A 20 -13.65 -15.43 25.83
C ILE A 20 -13.06 -16.86 25.93
N GLY A 21 -12.01 -17.12 26.72
CA GLY A 21 -11.52 -18.49 26.98
C GLY A 21 -10.64 -18.64 28.23
N PHE A 22 -10.76 -19.79 28.92
CA PHE A 22 -9.90 -20.19 30.03
C PHE A 22 -8.65 -20.91 29.50
N ALA A 23 -7.64 -20.14 29.08
CA ALA A 23 -6.27 -20.59 28.82
C ALA A 23 -5.39 -19.36 28.57
N GLN A 24 -4.07 -19.46 28.74
CA GLN A 24 -3.17 -18.29 28.69
C GLN A 24 -3.22 -17.50 27.36
N MET A 25 -3.63 -18.14 26.25
CA MET A 25 -3.89 -17.52 24.93
C MET A 25 -4.96 -18.26 24.09
N ALA A 26 -5.42 -19.46 24.51
CA ALA A 26 -6.37 -20.24 23.74
C ALA A 26 -7.82 -19.82 24.01
N GLY A 27 -8.61 -19.72 22.94
CA GLY A 27 -9.96 -19.17 22.99
C GLY A 27 -10.55 -19.03 21.59
N ASN A 28 -11.85 -18.73 21.54
CA ASN A 28 -12.49 -18.21 20.34
C ASN A 28 -12.39 -16.69 20.39
N TYR A 29 -12.23 -16.05 19.23
CA TYR A 29 -12.02 -14.61 19.12
C TYR A 29 -12.71 -14.07 17.86
N ASP A 30 -13.57 -13.07 18.02
CA ASP A 30 -14.25 -12.41 16.89
C ASP A 30 -13.58 -11.07 16.56
N LEU A 31 -13.50 -10.68 15.29
CA LEU A 31 -12.85 -9.42 14.88
C LEU A 31 -13.73 -8.18 15.15
N VAL A 32 -13.16 -7.18 15.83
CA VAL A 32 -13.78 -5.85 16.06
C VAL A 32 -13.02 -4.68 15.46
N GLY A 33 -11.78 -4.89 15.05
CA GLY A 33 -11.02 -3.87 14.34
C GLY A 33 -9.85 -4.48 13.58
N VAL A 34 -9.59 -3.95 12.39
CA VAL A 34 -8.37 -4.24 11.63
C VAL A 34 -7.74 -2.94 11.14
N TYR A 35 -6.42 -2.85 11.24
CA TYR A 35 -5.64 -1.78 10.66
C TYR A 35 -4.49 -2.40 9.86
N ASN A 36 -4.66 -2.46 8.54
CA ASN A 36 -3.61 -2.95 7.64
C ASN A 36 -2.96 -1.78 6.92
N VAL A 37 -1.63 -1.82 6.86
CA VAL A 37 -0.83 -0.90 6.05
C VAL A 37 0.06 -1.72 5.15
N TYR A 38 -0.10 -1.51 3.86
CA TYR A 38 0.69 -2.15 2.81
C TYR A 38 1.70 -1.13 2.29
N TYR A 39 2.96 -1.28 2.68
CA TYR A 39 4.05 -0.48 2.16
C TYR A 39 4.63 -1.15 0.92
N TYR A 40 4.78 -0.37 -0.13
CA TYR A 40 5.40 -0.83 -1.35
C TYR A 40 6.75 -0.15 -1.52
N ILE A 41 7.84 -0.93 -1.53
CA ILE A 41 9.21 -0.42 -1.60
C ILE A 41 9.84 -0.84 -2.92
N VAL A 42 10.36 0.11 -3.68
CA VAL A 42 10.91 -0.15 -5.01
C VAL A 42 12.18 -0.97 -4.92
N ARG A 43 12.25 -2.08 -5.66
CA ARG A 43 13.40 -3.00 -5.65
C ARG A 43 14.12 -3.06 -7.01
N GLU A 44 15.30 -3.67 -7.01
CA GLU A 44 15.99 -4.02 -8.26
C GLU A 44 15.21 -5.10 -9.03
N LEU A 45 15.17 -4.95 -10.35
CA LEU A 45 14.67 -5.98 -11.27
C LEU A 45 15.51 -7.25 -11.12
N SER A 46 14.83 -8.38 -11.00
CA SER A 46 15.45 -9.70 -10.97
C SER A 46 15.14 -10.47 -12.25
N ASN A 47 15.49 -11.76 -12.27
CA ASN A 47 15.16 -12.64 -13.39
C ASN A 47 13.76 -13.26 -13.27
N SER A 48 12.90 -12.77 -12.38
CA SER A 48 11.51 -13.25 -12.31
C SER A 48 10.80 -13.05 -13.65
N GLU A 49 9.86 -13.94 -13.97
CA GLU A 49 9.11 -13.88 -15.23
C GLU A 49 8.38 -12.53 -15.38
N ALA A 50 7.81 -12.05 -14.29
CA ALA A 50 7.04 -10.82 -14.32
C ALA A 50 7.93 -9.57 -14.44
N ASP A 51 9.13 -9.57 -13.87
CA ASP A 51 10.10 -8.49 -14.10
C ASP A 51 10.55 -8.43 -15.57
N GLN A 52 10.72 -9.58 -16.21
CA GLN A 52 11.10 -9.65 -17.62
C GLN A 52 9.97 -9.22 -18.57
N MET A 53 8.72 -9.45 -18.18
CA MET A 53 7.56 -9.13 -19.01
C MET A 53 7.06 -7.70 -18.84
N ASP A 54 6.97 -7.23 -17.58
CA ASP A 54 6.20 -6.05 -17.23
C ASP A 54 6.92 -5.09 -16.26
N GLY A 55 8.19 -5.36 -15.92
CA GLY A 55 8.93 -4.57 -14.95
C GLY A 55 9.31 -3.17 -15.46
N SER A 56 8.93 -2.13 -14.71
CA SER A 56 9.28 -0.73 -14.99
C SER A 56 9.50 0.09 -13.72
N TYR A 57 10.37 1.10 -13.82
CA TYR A 57 10.59 2.12 -12.79
C TYR A 57 9.68 3.35 -12.99
N GLU A 58 8.84 3.35 -14.01
CA GLU A 58 8.01 4.49 -14.38
C GLU A 58 6.53 4.19 -14.12
N LEU A 59 5.85 5.17 -13.51
CA LEU A 59 4.41 5.21 -13.38
C LEU A 59 3.83 5.79 -14.67
N GLU A 60 3.21 4.97 -15.50
CA GLU A 60 2.68 5.43 -16.78
C GLU A 60 1.15 5.63 -16.76
N ILE A 61 0.67 6.57 -17.55
CA ILE A 61 -0.76 6.68 -17.89
C ILE A 61 -0.97 6.19 -19.31
N HIS A 62 -2.05 5.44 -19.52
CA HIS A 62 -2.42 4.88 -20.82
C HIS A 62 -3.81 5.34 -21.25
N TRP A 63 -3.94 5.65 -22.54
CA TRP A 63 -5.21 5.98 -23.19
C TRP A 63 -5.41 5.15 -24.46
N PRO A 64 -6.62 4.64 -24.76
CA PRO A 64 -7.83 4.67 -23.92
C PRO A 64 -7.80 3.67 -22.76
N SER A 65 -6.98 2.63 -22.83
CA SER A 65 -6.76 1.65 -21.75
C SER A 65 -5.31 1.15 -21.77
N SER A 66 -4.86 0.50 -20.69
CA SER A 66 -3.51 -0.10 -20.65
C SER A 66 -3.41 -1.44 -21.39
N GLU A 67 -4.53 -2.12 -21.66
CA GLU A 67 -4.56 -3.36 -22.45
C GLU A 67 -4.30 -3.08 -23.94
N SER A 68 -4.78 -1.94 -24.45
CA SER A 68 -4.59 -1.51 -25.83
C SER A 68 -4.30 -0.01 -25.86
N PRO A 69 -3.10 0.41 -25.40
CA PRO A 69 -2.75 1.81 -25.35
C PRO A 69 -2.52 2.35 -26.75
N GLN A 70 -3.23 3.42 -27.06
CA GLN A 70 -2.99 4.29 -28.21
C GLN A 70 -2.02 5.42 -27.85
N PHE A 71 -1.92 5.77 -26.57
CA PHE A 71 -0.97 6.71 -26.02
C PHE A 71 -0.53 6.24 -24.64
N SER A 72 0.75 6.45 -24.33
CA SER A 72 1.37 6.20 -23.03
C SER A 72 2.28 7.37 -22.66
N SER A 73 2.33 7.76 -21.39
CA SER A 73 3.30 8.72 -20.88
C SER A 73 3.64 8.43 -19.43
N ALA A 74 4.90 8.55 -19.05
CA ALA A 74 5.29 8.55 -17.65
C ALA A 74 4.74 9.79 -16.94
N ILE A 75 4.25 9.62 -15.72
CA ILE A 75 3.80 10.68 -14.80
C ILE A 75 4.61 10.71 -13.51
N ALA A 76 5.36 9.66 -13.21
CA ALA A 76 6.35 9.61 -12.14
C ALA A 76 7.43 8.56 -12.47
N THR A 77 8.61 8.74 -11.91
CA THR A 77 9.72 7.77 -11.99
C THR A 77 10.20 7.50 -10.58
N TYR A 78 10.49 6.23 -10.29
CA TYR A 78 10.96 5.79 -8.99
C TYR A 78 12.36 5.21 -9.06
N ALA A 79 13.16 5.49 -8.04
CA ALA A 79 14.44 4.84 -7.79
C ALA A 79 14.27 3.64 -6.86
N VAL A 80 15.25 2.73 -6.89
CA VAL A 80 15.33 1.63 -5.92
C VAL A 80 15.42 2.21 -4.51
N GLY A 81 14.59 1.69 -3.61
CA GLY A 81 14.42 2.15 -2.24
C GLY A 81 13.31 3.19 -2.04
N ASP A 82 12.74 3.74 -3.12
CA ASP A 82 11.60 4.66 -3.01
C ASP A 82 10.36 3.91 -2.51
N SER A 83 9.54 4.58 -1.71
CA SER A 83 8.24 4.04 -1.28
C SER A 83 7.12 4.56 -2.19
N VAL A 84 6.34 3.66 -2.78
CA VAL A 84 5.07 4.00 -3.41
C VAL A 84 3.99 3.92 -2.33
N GLY A 85 3.18 4.97 -2.24
CA GLY A 85 2.34 5.29 -1.08
C GLY A 85 1.67 4.08 -0.41
N PRO A 86 1.52 4.08 0.92
CA PRO A 86 0.95 2.92 1.58
C PRO A 86 -0.53 2.78 1.25
N VAL A 87 -0.96 1.57 0.90
CA VAL A 87 -2.40 1.25 0.86
C VAL A 87 -2.82 0.98 2.30
N VAL A 88 -3.68 1.86 2.84
CA VAL A 88 -4.15 1.75 4.23
C VAL A 88 -5.58 1.24 4.25
N VAL A 89 -5.84 0.26 5.12
CA VAL A 89 -7.17 -0.30 5.41
C VAL A 89 -7.48 -0.07 6.89
N PRO A 90 -8.02 1.11 7.26
CA PRO A 90 -8.17 1.52 8.66
C PRO A 90 -9.59 1.22 9.18
N LEU A 91 -9.95 -0.05 9.29
CA LEU A 91 -11.28 -0.48 9.73
C LEU A 91 -11.30 -0.74 11.24
N VAL A 92 -11.15 0.35 12.00
CA VAL A 92 -10.85 0.34 13.44
C VAL A 92 -12.05 0.10 14.36
N ASN A 93 -13.24 -0.16 13.80
CA ASN A 93 -14.42 -0.43 14.62
C ASN A 93 -15.44 -1.34 13.89
N PRO A 94 -16.38 -1.96 14.64
CA PRO A 94 -17.34 -2.90 14.07
C PRO A 94 -18.29 -2.29 13.02
N ALA A 95 -18.59 -1.00 13.10
CA ALA A 95 -19.45 -0.33 12.12
C ALA A 95 -18.75 -0.22 10.76
N LEU A 96 -17.44 0.10 10.76
CA LEU A 96 -16.61 0.11 9.56
C LEU A 96 -16.45 -1.30 8.99
N LEU A 97 -16.18 -2.30 9.83
CA LEU A 97 -16.11 -3.70 9.39
C LEU A 97 -17.41 -4.15 8.71
N GLY A 98 -18.55 -3.85 9.33
CA GLY A 98 -19.87 -4.20 8.80
C GLY A 98 -20.20 -3.50 7.48
N ALA A 99 -19.77 -2.25 7.29
CA ALA A 99 -19.98 -1.50 6.04
C ALA A 99 -19.29 -2.15 4.83
N PHE A 100 -18.15 -2.82 5.07
CA PHE A 100 -17.38 -3.51 4.04
C PHE A 100 -17.60 -5.04 4.07
N GLY A 101 -18.48 -5.57 4.92
CA GLY A 101 -18.78 -7.01 4.97
C GLY A 101 -17.65 -7.87 5.52
N ILE A 102 -16.81 -7.30 6.40
CA ILE A 102 -15.70 -7.99 7.03
C ILE A 102 -16.16 -8.59 8.36
N SER A 103 -15.91 -9.88 8.53
CA SER A 103 -16.21 -10.63 9.74
C SER A 103 -15.24 -11.79 9.80
N LEU A 104 -14.39 -11.81 10.82
CA LEU A 104 -13.40 -12.86 11.00
C LEU A 104 -13.54 -13.47 12.38
N ASN A 105 -13.48 -14.79 12.46
CA ASN A 105 -13.42 -15.56 13.68
C ASN A 105 -12.12 -16.37 13.72
N THR A 106 -11.47 -16.39 14.87
CA THR A 106 -10.22 -17.11 15.10
C THR A 106 -10.36 -18.00 16.33
N ASP A 107 -10.19 -19.30 16.14
CA ASP A 107 -10.04 -20.29 17.20
C ASP A 107 -8.56 -20.55 17.45
N VAL A 108 -8.06 -20.19 18.63
CA VAL A 108 -6.68 -20.43 19.05
C VAL A 108 -6.65 -21.63 20.00
N PHE A 109 -5.76 -22.59 19.72
CA PHE A 109 -5.61 -23.80 20.52
C PHE A 109 -4.27 -23.81 21.27
N GLU A 110 -4.26 -24.40 22.49
CA GLU A 110 -3.05 -24.49 23.33
C GLU A 110 -1.94 -25.34 22.70
N ASN A 111 -2.26 -26.21 21.74
CA ASN A 111 -1.30 -27.06 21.06
C ASN A 111 -0.51 -26.34 19.94
N GLY A 112 -0.65 -25.01 19.83
CA GLY A 112 -0.04 -24.22 18.76
C GLY A 112 -0.82 -24.24 17.45
N GLY A 113 -2.03 -24.82 17.43
CA GLY A 113 -2.93 -24.73 16.28
C GLY A 113 -3.80 -23.48 16.33
N MET A 114 -4.27 -23.04 15.16
CA MET A 114 -5.23 -21.95 15.03
C MET A 114 -6.10 -22.15 13.79
N THR A 115 -7.40 -21.90 13.91
CA THR A 115 -8.31 -21.89 12.77
C THR A 115 -8.85 -20.49 12.57
N ILE A 116 -8.61 -19.91 11.40
CA ILE A 116 -9.07 -18.57 11.03
C ILE A 116 -10.12 -18.71 9.94
N SER A 117 -11.31 -18.13 10.13
CA SER A 117 -12.39 -18.25 9.16
C SER A 117 -13.24 -16.98 9.08
N GLY A 118 -13.81 -16.70 7.90
CA GLY A 118 -14.69 -15.55 7.70
C GLY A 118 -14.34 -14.79 6.42
N THR A 119 -14.33 -13.47 6.48
CA THR A 119 -13.92 -12.54 5.41
C THR A 119 -12.87 -11.58 5.95
N TYR A 120 -11.83 -11.33 5.15
CA TYR A 120 -10.71 -10.47 5.54
C TYR A 120 -10.24 -9.60 4.37
N PRO A 121 -9.85 -8.34 4.58
CA PRO A 121 -9.27 -7.52 3.52
C PRO A 121 -7.99 -8.14 2.96
N SER A 122 -7.93 -8.28 1.65
CA SER A 122 -6.73 -8.68 0.92
C SER A 122 -6.51 -7.73 -0.25
N LEU A 123 -5.35 -7.83 -0.87
CA LEU A 123 -5.05 -7.14 -2.13
C LEU A 123 -5.11 -8.15 -3.26
N SER A 124 -5.76 -7.77 -4.35
CA SER A 124 -5.72 -8.54 -5.60
C SER A 124 -5.23 -7.61 -6.69
N THR A 125 -4.18 -8.03 -7.39
CA THR A 125 -3.74 -7.38 -8.62
C THR A 125 -4.33 -8.14 -9.80
N SER A 126 -5.15 -7.46 -10.61
CA SER A 126 -5.69 -7.99 -11.86
C SER A 126 -5.67 -6.89 -12.91
N ASN A 127 -5.33 -7.22 -14.15
CA ASN A 127 -5.25 -6.25 -15.24
C ASN A 127 -4.36 -5.02 -14.94
N CYS A 128 -3.21 -5.22 -14.27
CA CYS A 128 -2.32 -4.12 -13.83
C CYS A 128 -3.01 -3.11 -12.90
N GLU A 129 -3.92 -3.60 -12.05
CA GLU A 129 -4.62 -2.79 -11.07
C GLU A 129 -4.72 -3.55 -9.76
N THR A 130 -4.16 -2.98 -8.69
CA THR A 130 -4.23 -3.52 -7.34
C THR A 130 -5.40 -2.89 -6.62
N GLN A 131 -6.38 -3.72 -6.28
CA GLN A 131 -7.54 -3.29 -5.49
C GLN A 131 -7.62 -4.07 -4.19
N VAL A 132 -8.21 -3.43 -3.17
CA VAL A 132 -8.62 -4.14 -1.96
C VAL A 132 -9.81 -5.01 -2.30
N THR A 133 -9.68 -6.30 -2.04
CA THR A 133 -10.74 -7.29 -2.16
C THR A 133 -11.07 -7.86 -0.79
N ILE A 134 -12.26 -8.44 -0.66
CA ILE A 134 -12.74 -9.01 0.61
C ILE A 134 -13.11 -10.47 0.36
N PRO A 135 -12.11 -11.36 0.16
CA PRO A 135 -12.35 -12.78 -0.03
C PRO A 135 -12.87 -13.43 1.26
N ALA A 136 -13.62 -14.51 1.09
CA ALA A 136 -13.84 -15.46 2.17
C ALA A 136 -12.56 -16.26 2.40
N ILE A 137 -12.18 -16.40 3.66
CA ILE A 137 -10.96 -17.08 4.07
C ILE A 137 -11.27 -18.25 5.01
N THR A 138 -10.48 -19.31 4.89
CA THR A 138 -10.44 -20.41 5.84
C THR A 138 -9.01 -20.92 5.87
N ASP A 139 -8.36 -20.77 7.02
CA ASP A 139 -6.97 -21.14 7.21
C ASP A 139 -6.81 -22.00 8.46
N ASN A 140 -5.97 -23.03 8.34
CA ASN A 140 -5.58 -23.87 9.46
C ASN A 140 -4.11 -23.58 9.75
N ALA A 141 -3.89 -22.49 10.46
CA ALA A 141 -2.57 -22.00 10.79
C ALA A 141 -1.97 -22.72 12.00
N THR A 142 -0.65 -22.63 12.14
CA THR A 142 0.05 -22.94 13.38
C THR A 142 0.79 -21.71 13.85
N TRP A 143 0.93 -21.55 15.16
CA TRP A 143 1.55 -20.39 15.79
C TRP A 143 2.56 -20.81 16.85
N ALA A 144 3.52 -19.90 17.10
CA ALA A 144 4.49 -20.03 18.17
C ALA A 144 4.55 -18.74 18.99
N SER A 145 4.91 -18.89 20.27
CA SER A 145 5.17 -17.78 21.18
C SER A 145 6.66 -17.62 21.45
N GLY A 146 7.09 -16.39 21.66
CA GLY A 146 8.48 -16.02 21.92
C GLY A 146 8.71 -15.67 23.38
N GLY A 147 9.51 -16.48 24.09
CA GLY A 147 9.93 -16.21 25.46
C GLY A 147 8.79 -16.15 26.49
N ASP A 148 9.09 -15.56 27.64
CA ASP A 148 8.09 -15.26 28.68
C ASP A 148 7.41 -13.91 28.35
N PRO A 149 6.13 -13.71 28.74
CA PRO A 149 5.45 -12.44 28.51
C PRO A 149 6.03 -11.29 29.34
N VAL A 150 5.99 -10.09 28.77
CA VAL A 150 6.16 -8.84 29.52
C VAL A 150 4.80 -8.43 30.08
N VAL A 151 4.66 -8.44 31.41
CA VAL A 151 3.40 -8.16 32.11
C VAL A 151 3.38 -6.72 32.63
N ASP A 152 2.34 -5.96 32.27
CA ASP A 152 2.01 -4.68 32.88
C ASP A 152 0.78 -4.84 33.79
N GLN A 153 1.03 -4.85 35.11
CA GLN A 153 -0.03 -4.97 36.12
C GLN A 153 -0.95 -3.75 36.20
N THR A 154 -0.49 -2.58 35.76
CA THR A 154 -1.29 -1.35 35.81
C THR A 154 -2.22 -1.28 34.61
N ALA A 155 -1.71 -1.63 33.43
CA ALA A 155 -2.50 -1.69 32.20
C ALA A 155 -3.34 -2.99 32.10
N LEU A 156 -3.11 -3.97 32.98
CA LEU A 156 -3.73 -5.31 32.93
C LEU A 156 -3.42 -6.05 31.63
N THR A 157 -2.18 -5.95 31.14
CA THR A 157 -1.78 -6.56 29.87
C THR A 157 -0.63 -7.54 30.02
N ALA A 158 -0.58 -8.52 29.12
CA ALA A 158 0.60 -9.36 28.91
C ALA A 158 0.97 -9.37 27.43
N THR A 159 2.22 -9.02 27.15
CA THR A 159 2.76 -8.94 25.79
C THR A 159 3.64 -10.15 25.51
N TYR A 160 3.30 -10.93 24.48
CA TYR A 160 4.00 -12.11 24.03
C TYR A 160 4.61 -11.88 22.64
N GLY A 161 5.77 -12.47 22.36
CA GLY A 161 6.18 -12.72 20.98
C GLY A 161 5.18 -13.64 20.32
N PHE A 162 4.85 -13.39 19.05
CA PHE A 162 3.91 -14.19 18.30
C PHE A 162 4.39 -14.34 16.86
N GLY A 163 4.22 -15.52 16.27
CA GLY A 163 4.51 -15.73 14.86
C GLY A 163 3.69 -16.87 14.29
N PHE A 164 3.16 -16.66 13.08
CA PHE A 164 2.63 -17.74 12.26
C PHE A 164 3.79 -18.64 11.80
N VAL A 165 3.75 -19.90 12.21
CA VAL A 165 4.73 -20.91 11.78
C VAL A 165 4.32 -21.44 10.41
N THR A 166 3.06 -21.84 10.27
CA THR A 166 2.46 -22.21 8.99
C THR A 166 1.11 -21.53 8.80
N SER A 167 0.82 -21.00 7.62
CA SER A 167 -0.44 -20.42 7.21
C SER A 167 -0.58 -20.56 5.69
N GLY A 168 -1.81 -20.84 5.21
CA GLY A 168 -2.11 -20.84 3.79
C GLY A 168 -2.58 -19.49 3.25
N ILE A 169 -2.69 -18.47 4.12
CA ILE A 169 -3.31 -17.17 3.80
C ILE A 169 -2.44 -15.99 4.26
N PHE A 170 -1.87 -16.08 5.46
CA PHE A 170 -0.91 -15.14 6.02
C PHE A 170 0.53 -15.64 5.82
N ALA A 171 1.54 -14.81 6.08
CA ALA A 171 2.94 -15.23 5.98
C ALA A 171 3.28 -16.44 6.84
N ASN A 172 4.22 -17.24 6.33
CA ASN A 172 4.83 -18.36 7.02
C ASN A 172 6.10 -17.91 7.77
N ASN A 173 6.58 -18.79 8.66
CA ASN A 173 7.88 -18.67 9.34
C ASN A 173 8.13 -17.32 10.04
N MET A 174 7.08 -16.71 10.60
CA MET A 174 7.22 -15.45 11.29
C MET A 174 7.98 -15.63 12.60
N TYR A 175 8.95 -14.76 12.85
CA TYR A 175 9.74 -14.80 14.08
C TYR A 175 8.91 -14.29 15.28
N PRO A 176 8.78 -15.07 16.36
CA PRO A 176 8.16 -14.61 17.60
C PRO A 176 9.22 -14.03 18.55
N PRO A 177 9.30 -12.69 18.74
CA PRO A 177 10.38 -12.10 19.53
C PRO A 177 10.28 -12.38 21.03
N ASN A 178 11.41 -12.55 21.69
CA ASN A 178 11.50 -12.65 23.14
C ASN A 178 11.64 -11.28 23.81
N PHE A 179 10.51 -10.60 23.99
CA PHE A 179 10.47 -9.27 24.61
C PHE A 179 11.02 -9.26 26.05
N ALA A 180 10.71 -10.27 26.87
CA ALA A 180 11.24 -10.35 28.24
C ALA A 180 12.76 -10.62 28.27
N GLY A 181 13.29 -11.24 27.22
CA GLY A 181 14.73 -11.46 27.01
C GLY A 181 15.49 -10.20 26.57
N GLY A 182 14.79 -9.11 26.25
CA GLY A 182 15.39 -7.83 25.88
C GLY A 182 15.58 -7.62 24.38
N GLU A 183 14.97 -8.44 23.52
CA GLU A 183 15.02 -8.22 22.08
C GLU A 183 14.35 -6.91 21.68
N THR A 184 14.96 -6.19 20.73
CA THR A 184 14.58 -4.83 20.36
C THR A 184 14.31 -4.70 18.85
N TYR A 185 13.23 -3.99 18.50
CA TYR A 185 12.86 -3.68 17.13
C TYR A 185 13.94 -2.86 16.41
N GLY A 186 14.23 -3.21 15.15
CA GLY A 186 15.28 -2.61 14.32
C GLY A 186 16.71 -3.06 14.66
N VAL A 187 16.87 -3.96 15.64
CA VAL A 187 18.16 -4.58 16.00
C VAL A 187 18.06 -6.10 15.88
N ASP A 188 17.11 -6.70 16.60
CA ASP A 188 16.93 -8.15 16.65
C ASP A 188 15.83 -8.64 15.70
N PHE A 189 14.77 -7.85 15.53
CA PHE A 189 13.63 -8.13 14.64
C PHE A 189 13.11 -6.85 13.95
N GLY A 190 12.39 -7.02 12.84
CA GLY A 190 11.90 -5.94 11.99
C GLY A 190 12.71 -5.77 10.69
N PRO A 191 12.27 -4.93 9.75
CA PRO A 191 12.88 -4.80 8.43
C PRO A 191 14.38 -4.49 8.49
N GLY A 192 15.20 -5.19 7.69
CA GLY A 192 16.65 -5.03 7.66
C GLY A 192 17.40 -5.73 8.81
N THR A 193 16.73 -6.54 9.63
CA THR A 193 17.36 -7.40 10.65
C THR A 193 17.44 -8.85 10.17
N ASN A 194 17.98 -9.77 11.00
CA ASN A 194 17.94 -11.20 10.69
C ASN A 194 16.52 -11.80 10.76
N HIS A 195 15.57 -11.08 11.37
CA HIS A 195 14.19 -11.49 11.58
C HIS A 195 13.25 -10.40 11.07
N GLU A 196 13.19 -10.24 9.74
CA GLU A 196 12.42 -9.17 9.10
C GLU A 196 10.92 -9.31 9.30
N THR A 197 10.42 -10.53 9.18
CA THR A 197 9.01 -10.88 9.40
C THR A 197 8.80 -11.35 10.83
N TRP A 198 7.95 -10.65 11.59
CA TRP A 198 7.75 -10.88 13.02
C TRP A 198 6.35 -10.51 13.49
N GLY A 199 5.98 -10.93 14.70
CA GLY A 199 4.72 -10.54 15.30
C GLY A 199 4.70 -10.48 16.83
N ARG A 200 3.60 -9.97 17.35
CA ARG A 200 3.35 -9.78 18.77
C ARG A 200 1.88 -9.99 19.07
N TRP A 201 1.63 -10.61 20.20
CA TRP A 201 0.31 -10.73 20.79
C TRP A 201 0.26 -9.89 22.07
N ILE A 202 -0.81 -9.12 22.25
CA ILE A 202 -1.11 -8.45 23.52
C ILE A 202 -2.45 -8.98 24.03
N SER A 203 -2.43 -9.64 25.19
CA SER A 203 -3.64 -10.00 25.92
C SER A 203 -4.04 -8.85 26.85
N HIS A 204 -5.31 -8.46 26.81
CA HIS A 204 -5.93 -7.57 27.79
C HIS A 204 -6.74 -8.40 28.78
N TYR A 205 -6.40 -8.28 30.05
CA TYR A 205 -7.04 -9.03 31.12
C TYR A 205 -8.04 -8.18 31.89
N ASN A 206 -8.95 -8.89 32.52
CA ASN A 206 -9.78 -8.32 33.56
C ASN A 206 -8.95 -7.97 34.82
N ALA A 207 -9.57 -7.28 35.77
CA ALA A 207 -8.89 -6.68 36.93
C ALA A 207 -8.09 -7.65 37.83
N ASP A 208 -8.38 -8.95 37.81
CA ASP A 208 -7.70 -9.96 38.62
C ASP A 208 -6.83 -10.94 37.80
N PHE A 209 -6.62 -10.67 36.51
CA PHE A 209 -5.87 -11.53 35.58
C PHE A 209 -6.44 -12.96 35.43
N SER A 210 -7.71 -13.19 35.79
CA SER A 210 -8.33 -14.51 35.68
C SER A 210 -8.85 -14.83 34.28
N PHE A 211 -9.16 -13.83 33.44
CA PHE A 211 -9.59 -14.03 32.06
C PHE A 211 -9.12 -12.93 31.11
N ILE A 212 -8.96 -13.30 29.84
CA ILE A 212 -8.67 -12.38 28.73
C ILE A 212 -10.01 -11.80 28.24
N GLU A 213 -10.09 -10.47 28.16
CA GLU A 213 -11.24 -9.72 27.64
C GLU A 213 -11.09 -9.44 26.14
N SER A 214 -9.86 -9.17 25.70
CA SER A 214 -9.55 -8.95 24.29
C SER A 214 -8.10 -9.29 23.99
N ALA A 215 -7.81 -9.51 22.71
CA ALA A 215 -6.46 -9.71 22.22
C ALA A 215 -6.17 -8.78 21.03
N GLU A 216 -4.93 -8.32 20.96
CA GLU A 216 -4.39 -7.59 19.82
C GLU A 216 -3.25 -8.38 19.19
N PHE A 217 -3.38 -8.68 17.91
CA PHE A 217 -2.33 -9.31 17.11
C PHE A 217 -1.72 -8.21 16.27
N PHE A 218 -0.44 -7.98 16.47
CA PHE A 218 0.36 -7.12 15.62
C PHE A 218 1.32 -7.99 14.85
N TRP A 219 1.45 -7.77 13.55
CA TRP A 219 2.56 -8.35 12.82
C TRP A 219 3.04 -7.43 11.72
N GLU A 220 4.30 -7.65 11.38
CA GLU A 220 4.96 -7.05 10.24
C GLU A 220 5.52 -8.18 9.39
N GLN A 221 5.12 -8.21 8.13
CA GLN A 221 5.58 -9.17 7.14
C GLN A 221 6.36 -8.44 6.07
N VAL A 222 7.52 -8.97 5.71
CA VAL A 222 8.27 -8.60 4.51
C VAL A 222 8.21 -9.78 3.53
N ASP A 223 7.93 -9.49 2.25
CA ASP A 223 7.92 -10.52 1.21
C ASP A 223 9.32 -11.09 0.99
N GLY A 224 9.38 -12.41 0.77
CA GLY A 224 10.62 -13.14 0.56
C GLY A 224 10.43 -14.65 0.69
N VAL A 225 11.48 -15.39 0.33
CA VAL A 225 11.51 -16.86 0.42
C VAL A 225 11.30 -17.34 1.85
N GLU A 226 11.82 -16.59 2.83
CA GLU A 226 11.68 -16.93 4.25
C GLU A 226 10.22 -16.86 4.71
N SER A 227 9.45 -15.86 4.24
CA SER A 227 8.03 -15.72 4.58
C SER A 227 7.08 -16.54 3.69
N ASP A 228 7.61 -17.17 2.63
CA ASP A 228 6.85 -17.86 1.57
C ASP A 228 5.76 -16.95 0.96
N ALA A 229 6.04 -15.65 0.91
CA ALA A 229 5.11 -14.63 0.46
C ALA A 229 5.78 -13.68 -0.55
N GLY A 230 5.02 -13.28 -1.57
CA GLY A 230 5.47 -12.33 -2.59
C GLY A 230 6.61 -12.84 -3.48
N VAL A 231 6.89 -14.14 -3.49
CA VAL A 231 7.90 -14.78 -4.35
C VAL A 231 7.26 -15.77 -5.34
N ASP A 232 7.92 -15.99 -6.46
CA ASP A 232 7.56 -17.01 -7.45
C ASP A 232 8.12 -18.40 -7.08
N GLU A 233 7.86 -19.40 -7.95
CA GLU A 233 8.34 -20.78 -7.75
C GLU A 233 9.88 -20.90 -7.72
N GLN A 234 10.60 -19.90 -8.21
CA GLN A 234 12.06 -19.84 -8.21
C GLN A 234 12.60 -19.10 -6.97
N GLY A 235 11.72 -18.54 -6.14
CA GLY A 235 12.06 -17.76 -4.96
C GLY A 235 12.41 -16.31 -5.27
N GLU A 236 12.12 -15.83 -6.48
CA GLU A 236 12.33 -14.44 -6.89
C GLU A 236 11.10 -13.61 -6.53
N LEU A 237 11.28 -12.37 -6.09
CA LEU A 237 10.16 -11.49 -5.76
C LEU A 237 9.31 -11.23 -7.02
N ASN A 238 7.99 -11.29 -6.84
CA ASN A 238 7.01 -11.20 -7.93
C ASN A 238 5.85 -10.24 -7.61
N GLY A 239 6.08 -9.32 -6.66
CA GLY A 239 5.14 -8.25 -6.33
C GLY A 239 5.10 -7.14 -7.40
N HIS A 240 3.88 -6.74 -7.79
CA HIS A 240 3.61 -5.62 -8.70
C HIS A 240 2.45 -4.77 -8.18
N LEU A 241 2.58 -3.45 -8.27
CA LEU A 241 1.49 -2.52 -7.97
C LEU A 241 1.01 -1.83 -9.24
N GLY A 242 -0.29 -1.97 -9.47
CA GLY A 242 -1.02 -1.15 -10.43
C GLY A 242 -2.03 -0.26 -9.72
N LEU A 243 -2.29 0.94 -10.23
CA LEU A 243 -3.27 1.85 -9.65
C LEU A 243 -4.48 2.05 -10.57
N ALA A 244 -5.67 1.93 -9.96
CA ALA A 244 -6.99 2.12 -10.57
C ALA A 244 -7.17 3.50 -11.19
N ALA A 245 -6.67 4.48 -10.44
CA ALA A 245 -6.80 5.89 -10.65
C ALA A 245 -5.47 6.54 -10.30
N ALA A 246 -5.21 7.72 -10.86
CA ALA A 246 -4.00 8.47 -10.58
C ALA A 246 -4.18 9.41 -9.39
N PHE A 247 -3.08 9.88 -8.84
CA PHE A 247 -3.09 11.08 -8.00
C PHE A 247 -3.08 12.33 -8.89
N GLY A 248 -3.32 13.50 -8.29
CA GLY A 248 -3.19 14.76 -9.00
C GLY A 248 -3.59 15.95 -8.14
N ASP A 249 -3.85 17.09 -8.78
CA ASP A 249 -4.26 18.29 -8.06
C ASP A 249 -5.04 19.27 -8.94
N SER A 250 -5.64 20.28 -8.29
CA SER A 250 -6.29 21.41 -8.97
C SER A 250 -5.61 22.77 -8.74
N SER A 251 -4.45 22.83 -8.10
CA SER A 251 -3.80 24.07 -7.63
C SER A 251 -2.51 24.43 -8.37
N THR A 252 -1.80 23.45 -8.94
CA THR A 252 -0.55 23.62 -9.70
C THR A 252 -0.73 24.56 -10.89
N VAL A 253 -1.76 24.33 -11.72
CA VAL A 253 -2.01 25.19 -12.89
C VAL A 253 -2.37 26.62 -12.47
N PRO A 254 -3.30 26.86 -11.52
CA PRO A 254 -3.54 28.22 -10.99
C PRO A 254 -2.27 28.91 -10.50
N ALA A 255 -1.40 28.20 -9.75
CA ALA A 255 -0.16 28.76 -9.23
C ALA A 255 0.81 29.16 -10.35
N LEU A 256 0.97 28.30 -11.36
CA LEU A 256 1.79 28.60 -12.53
C LEU A 256 1.20 29.75 -13.36
N ALA A 257 -0.13 29.81 -13.52
CA ALA A 257 -0.80 30.90 -14.22
C ALA A 257 -0.58 32.26 -13.52
N ALA A 258 -0.58 32.28 -12.19
CA ALA A 258 -0.27 33.47 -11.39
C ALA A 258 1.22 33.87 -11.49
N THR A 259 2.12 32.89 -11.55
CA THR A 259 3.58 33.11 -11.64
C THR A 259 3.99 33.58 -13.04
N PHE A 260 3.35 33.07 -14.08
CA PHE A 260 3.64 33.37 -15.49
C PHE A 260 2.43 33.97 -16.21
N PRO A 261 1.94 35.17 -15.80
CA PRO A 261 0.70 35.75 -16.30
C PRO A 261 0.75 36.08 -17.80
N THR A 262 1.95 36.29 -18.36
CA THR A 262 2.15 36.59 -19.77
C THR A 262 1.97 35.38 -20.69
N LEU A 263 2.04 34.16 -20.16
CA LEU A 263 1.81 32.94 -20.93
C LEU A 263 0.32 32.66 -21.15
N GLY A 264 -0.57 33.24 -20.33
CA GLY A 264 -2.01 33.08 -20.48
C GLY A 264 -2.47 31.62 -20.34
N LEU A 265 -1.87 30.87 -19.40
CA LEU A 265 -2.23 29.47 -19.14
C LEU A 265 -3.73 29.33 -18.87
N ASN A 266 -4.35 28.34 -19.51
CA ASN A 266 -5.76 28.05 -19.30
C ASN A 266 -5.93 27.28 -18.00
N VAL A 267 -6.40 27.95 -16.96
CA VAL A 267 -6.81 27.31 -15.72
C VAL A 267 -8.14 26.59 -15.98
N GLY A 268 -8.05 25.31 -16.37
CA GLY A 268 -9.20 24.48 -16.70
C GLY A 268 -10.12 24.20 -15.50
N ASN A 269 -11.23 23.50 -15.75
CA ASN A 269 -12.24 23.18 -14.73
C ASN A 269 -12.04 21.81 -14.07
N TYR A 270 -11.04 21.06 -14.53
CA TYR A 270 -10.76 19.70 -14.09
C TYR A 270 -9.33 19.62 -13.54
N PRO A 271 -9.08 18.72 -12.57
CA PRO A 271 -7.75 18.54 -12.00
C PRO A 271 -6.77 18.01 -13.06
N ILE A 272 -5.48 18.24 -12.81
CA ILE A 272 -4.39 17.63 -13.58
C ILE A 272 -4.00 16.30 -12.94
N ILE A 273 -3.67 15.32 -13.77
CA ILE A 273 -3.14 14.02 -13.35
C ILE A 273 -1.63 14.17 -13.11
N GLY A 274 -1.12 13.56 -12.03
CA GLY A 274 0.31 13.54 -11.70
C GLY A 274 0.82 14.82 -11.02
N GLY A 275 -0.04 15.80 -10.80
CA GLY A 275 0.32 17.03 -10.10
C GLY A 275 0.49 16.85 -8.59
N THR A 276 1.42 17.59 -7.99
CA THR A 276 1.75 17.52 -6.55
C THR A 276 1.06 18.60 -5.71
N GLY A 277 0.32 19.50 -6.36
CA GLY A 277 -0.29 20.67 -5.74
C GLY A 277 0.68 21.84 -5.51
N ALA A 278 0.09 23.00 -5.28
CA ALA A 278 0.75 24.23 -4.85
C ALA A 278 0.00 24.83 -3.65
N ASP A 279 0.76 25.45 -2.74
CA ASP A 279 0.22 26.21 -1.61
C ASP A 279 -0.23 27.59 -2.10
N LEU A 280 -1.54 27.78 -2.27
CA LEU A 280 -2.12 29.01 -2.82
C LEU A 280 -2.42 30.05 -1.74
N ASP A 281 -2.60 29.63 -0.49
CA ASP A 281 -2.95 30.52 0.63
C ASP A 281 -1.77 30.85 1.57
N GLY A 282 -0.64 30.18 1.39
CA GLY A 282 0.61 30.42 2.09
C GLY A 282 0.67 29.80 3.48
N ASP A 283 -0.14 28.78 3.76
CA ASP A 283 -0.18 28.12 5.07
C ASP A 283 0.89 27.02 5.26
N GLY A 284 1.64 26.71 4.20
CA GLY A 284 2.67 25.68 4.15
C GLY A 284 2.16 24.31 3.67
N THR A 285 0.90 24.20 3.27
CA THR A 285 0.26 22.96 2.80
C THR A 285 -0.21 23.12 1.35
N PRO A 286 0.09 22.17 0.45
CA PRO A 286 -0.46 22.22 -0.90
C PRO A 286 -1.98 22.11 -0.93
N ASP A 287 -2.63 23.01 -1.66
CA ASP A 287 -4.09 23.04 -1.82
C ASP A 287 -4.56 22.05 -2.88
N GLY A 288 -5.80 21.57 -2.77
CA GLY A 288 -6.49 20.87 -3.85
C GLY A 288 -5.81 19.58 -4.33
N VAL A 289 -4.98 18.97 -3.49
CA VAL A 289 -4.34 17.68 -3.76
C VAL A 289 -5.39 16.58 -3.70
N ILE A 290 -5.32 15.69 -4.68
CA ILE A 290 -6.17 14.50 -4.80
C ILE A 290 -5.26 13.28 -4.66
N PRO A 291 -5.43 12.48 -3.59
CA PRO A 291 -4.56 11.34 -3.33
C PRO A 291 -4.77 10.21 -4.35
N ALA A 292 -3.80 9.29 -4.39
CA ALA A 292 -3.95 8.01 -5.07
C ALA A 292 -5.16 7.22 -4.51
N PRO A 293 -5.76 6.30 -5.30
CA PRO A 293 -6.91 5.53 -4.86
C PRO A 293 -6.61 4.70 -3.60
N SER A 294 -7.61 4.60 -2.73
CA SER A 294 -7.62 3.78 -1.52
C SER A 294 -9.03 3.25 -1.25
N LEU A 295 -9.27 2.58 -0.11
CA LEU A 295 -10.63 2.17 0.27
C LEU A 295 -11.61 3.34 0.42
N THR A 296 -11.12 4.52 0.77
CA THR A 296 -11.96 5.70 1.04
C THR A 296 -11.85 6.77 -0.03
N GLU A 297 -10.85 6.69 -0.90
CA GLU A 297 -10.56 7.69 -1.92
C GLU A 297 -10.58 7.04 -3.31
N SER A 298 -11.37 7.58 -4.24
CA SER A 298 -11.43 7.03 -5.60
C SER A 298 -10.23 7.43 -6.48
N GLY A 299 -9.45 8.44 -6.07
CA GLY A 299 -8.40 9.04 -6.91
C GLY A 299 -8.96 9.71 -8.18
N LEU A 300 -8.09 10.00 -9.15
CA LEU A 300 -8.43 10.56 -10.45
C LEU A 300 -8.50 9.50 -11.55
N GLU A 301 -9.72 9.16 -11.96
CA GLU A 301 -9.98 8.34 -13.15
C GLU A 301 -9.95 9.16 -14.45
N TRP A 302 -10.13 10.48 -14.33
CA TRP A 302 -10.14 11.42 -15.44
C TRP A 302 -9.60 12.77 -15.00
N GLY A 303 -8.97 13.48 -15.92
CA GLY A 303 -8.34 14.76 -15.66
C GLY A 303 -7.57 15.24 -16.88
N TYR A 304 -6.94 16.40 -16.74
CA TYR A 304 -6.03 16.90 -17.75
C TYR A 304 -4.64 16.29 -17.58
N ILE A 305 -3.98 15.98 -18.69
CA ILE A 305 -2.53 15.75 -18.70
C ILE A 305 -1.91 17.09 -19.08
N PHE A 306 -1.04 17.59 -18.22
CA PHE A 306 -0.41 18.90 -18.33
C PHE A 306 1.10 18.71 -18.15
N ASP A 307 1.86 19.12 -19.16
CA ASP A 307 3.32 19.03 -19.13
C ASP A 307 3.90 20.40 -19.48
N PRO A 308 4.24 21.22 -18.47
CA PRO A 308 4.79 22.54 -18.68
C PRO A 308 6.32 22.54 -18.83
N ALA A 309 7.01 21.43 -18.61
CA ALA A 309 8.46 21.37 -18.52
C ALA A 309 9.11 20.49 -19.59
N GLY A 310 8.39 19.49 -20.10
CA GLY A 310 8.81 18.74 -21.26
C GLY A 310 10.04 17.89 -21.04
N ALA A 311 10.70 17.59 -22.16
CA ALA A 311 11.86 16.69 -22.16
C ALA A 311 13.14 17.34 -21.59
N ASP A 312 13.26 18.66 -21.61
CA ASP A 312 14.43 19.37 -21.07
C ASP A 312 14.27 19.72 -19.58
N GLY A 313 13.07 19.53 -19.02
CA GLY A 313 12.76 19.79 -17.61
C GLY A 313 12.70 21.28 -17.28
N GLU A 314 12.77 22.16 -18.27
CA GLU A 314 12.73 23.60 -18.10
C GLU A 314 11.33 24.15 -18.39
N LEU A 315 10.73 24.83 -17.41
CA LEU A 315 9.37 25.33 -17.54
C LEU A 315 9.22 26.24 -18.76
N PHE A 316 8.24 25.90 -19.59
CA PHE A 316 7.76 26.64 -20.75
C PHE A 316 8.85 26.91 -21.79
N GLY A 317 9.81 25.98 -21.93
CA GLY A 317 10.91 26.10 -22.88
C GLY A 317 11.83 27.29 -22.57
N SER A 318 11.97 27.65 -21.29
CA SER A 318 12.82 28.77 -20.85
C SER A 318 14.33 28.50 -20.95
N GLY A 319 14.71 27.29 -21.35
CA GLY A 319 16.10 26.84 -21.53
C GLY A 319 16.67 26.99 -22.92
N ASP A 320 18.00 26.86 -23.00
CA ASP A 320 18.78 26.89 -24.24
C ASP A 320 18.44 25.71 -25.20
N GLY A 321 17.65 24.74 -24.72
CA GLY A 321 17.29 23.48 -25.41
C GLY A 321 16.03 23.54 -26.29
N GLY A 322 15.17 24.55 -26.14
CA GLY A 322 14.05 24.83 -27.05
C GLY A 322 13.01 23.72 -27.25
N ALA A 323 12.85 22.78 -26.31
CA ALA A 323 12.10 21.55 -26.56
C ALA A 323 10.83 21.42 -25.71
N ASP A 324 9.94 22.43 -25.77
CA ASP A 324 8.56 22.28 -25.28
C ASP A 324 7.49 23.16 -25.97
N GLU A 325 7.89 23.85 -27.03
CA GLU A 325 6.99 24.57 -27.95
C GLU A 325 5.88 23.71 -28.59
N PRO A 326 6.03 22.38 -28.80
CA PRO A 326 4.99 21.56 -29.43
C PRO A 326 3.66 21.48 -28.67
N PHE A 327 3.61 21.81 -27.38
CA PHE A 327 2.34 21.86 -26.63
C PHE A 327 1.90 23.26 -26.27
N GLN A 328 2.72 24.28 -26.56
CA GLN A 328 2.37 25.68 -26.28
C GLN A 328 1.04 26.08 -26.93
N PHE A 329 0.75 25.58 -28.15
CA PHE A 329 -0.48 25.92 -28.86
C PHE A 329 -1.76 25.34 -28.23
N THR A 330 -1.63 24.32 -27.37
CA THR A 330 -2.73 23.77 -26.57
C THR A 330 -2.73 24.30 -25.13
N GLY A 331 -1.83 25.25 -24.80
CA GLY A 331 -1.62 25.72 -23.44
C GLY A 331 -0.93 24.68 -22.56
N TYR A 332 -0.07 23.85 -23.15
CA TYR A 332 0.69 22.76 -22.50
C TYR A 332 -0.16 21.56 -22.05
N TYR A 333 -1.35 21.42 -22.64
CA TYR A 333 -2.27 20.31 -22.37
C TYR A 333 -2.26 19.27 -23.49
N PHE A 334 -2.32 17.99 -23.12
CA PHE A 334 -2.61 16.94 -24.07
C PHE A 334 -4.09 16.96 -24.40
N THR A 335 -4.42 17.20 -25.68
CA THR A 335 -5.80 17.21 -26.15
C THR A 335 -6.16 15.88 -26.80
N PHE A 336 -7.44 15.52 -26.80
CA PHE A 336 -7.92 14.32 -27.50
C PHE A 336 -7.44 14.25 -28.95
N ASN A 337 -7.48 15.37 -29.69
CA ASN A 337 -7.03 15.40 -31.09
C ASN A 337 -5.52 15.17 -31.22
N PHE A 338 -4.73 15.70 -30.27
CA PHE A 338 -3.30 15.43 -30.22
C PHE A 338 -3.04 13.96 -29.91
N LEU A 339 -3.68 13.41 -28.88
CA LEU A 339 -3.53 12.01 -28.48
C LEU A 339 -3.95 11.05 -29.61
N ALA A 340 -5.05 11.34 -30.29
CA ALA A 340 -5.53 10.58 -31.45
C ALA A 340 -4.62 10.72 -32.69
N ALA A 341 -3.96 11.87 -32.87
CA ALA A 341 -3.00 12.06 -33.96
C ALA A 341 -1.66 11.38 -33.66
N ALA A 342 -1.17 11.48 -32.42
CA ALA A 342 0.02 10.79 -31.94
C ALA A 342 -0.15 9.27 -32.05
N SER A 343 -1.32 8.75 -31.69
CA SER A 343 -1.61 7.32 -31.83
C SER A 343 -1.68 6.84 -33.28
N ALA A 344 -2.16 7.69 -34.19
CA ALA A 344 -2.20 7.39 -35.63
C ALA A 344 -0.81 7.40 -36.30
N LEU A 345 0.19 8.01 -35.66
CA LEU A 345 1.59 8.08 -36.13
C LEU A 345 2.49 7.04 -35.47
N ALA A 346 2.06 6.43 -34.36
CA ALA A 346 2.80 5.42 -33.62
C ALA A 346 2.72 3.99 -34.22
N THR A 347 2.04 3.81 -35.35
CA THR A 347 2.02 2.58 -36.17
C THR A 347 3.22 2.49 -37.09
#